data_AF-A0A519VWG3-F1
#
_entry.id   AF-A0A519VWG3-F1
#
_cell.length_a   1.000
_cell.length_b   1.000
_cell.length_c   1.000
_cell.angle_alpha   90.00
_cell.angle_beta   90.00
_cell.angle_gamma   90.00
#
_symmetry.space_group_name_H-M   'P 1'
#
loop_
_entity.id
_entity.type
_entity.pdbx_description
1 polymer ?
#
loop_
_entity_poly.entity_id
_entity_poly.type
_entity_poly.pdbx_seq_one_letter_code
_entity_poly.pdbx_strand_id
1 'polypeptide(L)'
;MATHHYNLSEQFEFTGKAKILSIIGILVGAGAIAYGFFTEAHERTFANLLLMAYYFACVCMSGAFFLAVQYVAQAGWSASILRVPQAMAKTLPIAVVILLVVIGLGLYTHNLYHHWHADGLT
;
A
#
# COMPACT_ATOMS: atom_id res chain seq x y z
N MET A 1 -22.86 5.10 -41.11
CA MET A 1 -22.46 5.58 -39.77
C MET A 1 -22.36 4.36 -38.88
N ALA A 2 -21.14 3.91 -38.53
CA ALA A 2 -20.96 2.71 -37.72
C ALA A 2 -21.51 2.97 -36.31
N THR A 3 -22.44 2.14 -35.84
CA THR A 3 -22.94 2.18 -34.47
C THR A 3 -21.87 1.57 -33.56
N HIS A 4 -21.04 2.41 -32.95
CA HIS A 4 -20.14 1.98 -31.87
C HIS A 4 -21.01 1.45 -30.72
N HIS A 5 -21.06 0.14 -30.55
CA HIS A 5 -21.69 -0.50 -29.41
C HIS A 5 -20.82 -0.28 -28.18
N TYR A 6 -21.13 0.75 -27.38
CA TYR A 6 -20.50 0.99 -26.09
C TYR A 6 -21.05 -0.01 -25.06
N ASN A 7 -20.23 -0.94 -24.62
CA ASN A 7 -20.62 -1.90 -23.59
C ASN A 7 -20.27 -1.35 -22.19
N LEU A 8 -21.24 -0.68 -21.55
CA LEU A 8 -21.05 -0.08 -20.23
C LEU A 8 -20.93 -1.12 -19.08
N SER A 9 -21.16 -2.40 -19.35
CA SER A 9 -20.97 -3.47 -18.36
C SER A 9 -19.58 -4.10 -18.39
N GLU A 10 -18.69 -3.64 -19.26
CA GLU A 10 -17.33 -4.17 -19.36
C GLU A 10 -16.55 -3.89 -18.07
N GLN A 11 -15.96 -4.94 -17.50
CA GLN A 11 -15.14 -4.86 -16.30
C GLN A 11 -13.68 -5.02 -16.66
N PHE A 12 -12.81 -4.43 -15.84
CA PHE A 12 -11.37 -4.61 -16.01
C PHE A 12 -10.98 -6.06 -15.70
N GLU A 13 -10.64 -6.81 -16.74
CA GLU A 13 -10.08 -8.16 -16.60
C GLU A 13 -8.58 -8.07 -16.31
N PHE A 14 -8.16 -8.55 -15.14
CA PHE A 14 -6.76 -8.60 -14.76
C PHE A 14 -6.06 -9.78 -15.45
N THR A 15 -5.74 -9.61 -16.73
CA THR A 15 -5.11 -10.64 -17.57
C THR A 15 -3.81 -10.15 -18.23
N GLY A 16 -3.04 -11.10 -18.77
CA GLY A 16 -1.80 -10.84 -19.51
C GLY A 16 -0.60 -10.43 -18.66
N LYS A 17 0.19 -9.49 -19.17
CA LYS A 17 1.52 -9.13 -18.63
C LYS A 17 1.44 -8.43 -17.27
N ALA A 18 0.43 -7.59 -17.03
CA ALA A 18 0.30 -6.84 -15.79
C ALA A 18 0.15 -7.76 -14.56
N LYS A 19 -0.67 -8.81 -14.69
CA LYS A 19 -0.83 -9.84 -13.66
C LYS A 19 0.49 -10.53 -13.35
N ILE A 20 1.20 -10.98 -14.38
CA ILE A 20 2.49 -11.66 -14.22
C ILE A 20 3.51 -10.75 -13.53
N LEU A 21 3.63 -9.49 -13.98
CA LEU A 21 4.56 -8.52 -13.39
C LEU A 21 4.24 -8.24 -11.93
N SER A 22 2.96 -8.10 -11.55
CA SER A 22 2.56 -7.91 -10.16
C SER A 22 2.94 -9.10 -9.27
N ILE A 23 2.74 -10.33 -9.77
CA ILE A 23 3.06 -11.55 -9.02
C ILE A 23 4.57 -11.69 -8.84
N ILE A 24 5.35 -11.47 -9.91
CA ILE A 24 6.82 -11.48 -9.83
C ILE A 24 7.31 -10.43 -8.83
N GLY A 25 6.76 -9.21 -8.86
CA GLY A 25 7.11 -8.15 -7.91
C GLY A 25 6.84 -8.54 -6.46
N ILE A 26 5.70 -9.17 -6.17
CA ILE A 26 5.37 -9.68 -4.83
C ILE A 26 6.36 -10.76 -4.38
N LEU A 27 6.68 -11.71 -5.26
CA LEU A 27 7.61 -12.80 -4.95
C LEU A 27 9.03 -12.28 -4.67
N VAL A 28 9.52 -11.35 -5.50
CA VAL A 28 10.83 -10.72 -5.31
C VAL A 28 10.86 -9.90 -4.01
N GLY A 29 9.79 -9.14 -3.72
CA GLY A 29 9.67 -8.38 -2.49
C GLY A 29 9.69 -9.28 -1.24
N ALA A 30 8.90 -10.35 -1.23
CA ALA A 30 8.89 -11.33 -0.15
C ALA A 30 10.26 -12.01 0.03
N GLY A 31 10.91 -12.40 -1.08
CA GLY A 31 12.26 -12.96 -1.06
C GLY A 31 13.32 -12.01 -0.51
N ALA A 32 13.26 -10.73 -0.87
CA ALA A 32 14.17 -9.70 -0.36
C ALA A 32 13.99 -9.47 1.14
N ILE A 33 12.75 -9.45 1.63
CA ILE A 33 12.45 -9.35 3.07
C ILE A 33 13.02 -10.58 3.81
N ALA A 34 12.75 -11.79 3.30
CA ALA A 34 13.26 -13.02 3.90
C ALA A 34 14.80 -13.03 3.94
N TYR A 35 15.47 -12.70 2.83
CA TYR A 35 16.93 -12.60 2.77
C TYR A 35 17.49 -11.59 3.77
N GLY A 36 16.85 -10.42 3.88
CA GLY A 36 17.24 -9.38 4.84
C GLY A 36 17.11 -9.81 6.30
N PHE A 37 16.22 -10.75 6.61
CA PHE A 37 16.08 -11.34 7.95
C PHE A 37 16.92 -12.61 8.16
N PHE A 38 17.39 -13.30 7.11
CA PHE A 38 18.34 -14.42 7.24
C PHE A 38 19.80 -13.95 7.37
N THR A 39 20.07 -12.71 6.96
CA THR A 39 21.38 -12.06 7.12
C THR A 39 21.40 -11.27 8.44
N GLU A 40 22.59 -10.95 8.98
CA GLU A 40 22.79 -10.07 10.16
C GLU A 40 22.31 -8.61 9.97
N ALA A 41 21.51 -8.33 8.94
CA ALA A 41 20.99 -7.00 8.59
C ALA A 41 19.57 -6.74 9.15
N HIS A 42 19.17 -7.43 10.21
CA HIS A 42 17.79 -7.43 10.73
C HIS A 42 17.26 -6.02 11.00
N GLU A 43 18.03 -5.15 11.65
CA GLU A 43 17.62 -3.78 11.97
C GLU A 43 17.38 -2.94 10.73
N ARG A 44 18.29 -3.02 9.75
CA ARG A 44 18.16 -2.29 8.49
C ARG A 44 16.96 -2.77 7.68
N THR A 45 16.76 -4.09 7.62
CA THR A 45 15.62 -4.69 6.94
C THR A 45 14.31 -4.25 7.57
N PHE A 46 14.25 -4.23 8.90
CA PHE A 46 13.08 -3.78 9.62
C PHE A 46 12.83 -2.27 9.41
N ALA A 47 13.85 -1.41 9.53
CA ALA A 47 13.71 0.03 9.31
C ALA A 47 13.17 0.34 7.90
N ASN A 48 13.67 -0.38 6.89
CA ASN A 48 13.15 -0.29 5.52
C ASN A 48 11.70 -0.77 5.41
N LEU A 49 11.34 -1.85 6.11
CA LEU A 49 9.96 -2.36 6.12
C LEU A 49 8.99 -1.34 6.74
N LEU A 50 9.39 -0.71 7.84
CA LEU A 50 8.61 0.35 8.49
C LEU A 50 8.44 1.56 7.57
N LEU A 51 9.53 2.03 6.95
CA LEU A 51 9.51 3.14 6.01
C LEU A 51 8.57 2.87 4.82
N MET A 52 8.67 1.68 4.22
CA MET A 52 7.89 1.31 3.04
C MET A 52 6.41 1.07 3.38
N ALA A 53 6.11 0.44 4.53
CA ALA A 53 4.73 0.27 4.98
C ALA A 53 4.06 1.62 5.27
N TYR A 54 4.77 2.55 5.92
CA TYR A 54 4.29 3.90 6.19
C TYR A 54 4.05 4.67 4.88
N TYR A 55 5.03 4.65 3.97
CA TYR A 55 4.91 5.28 2.66
C TYR A 55 3.68 4.77 1.89
N PHE A 56 3.50 3.46 1.83
CA PHE A 56 2.38 2.85 1.10
C PHE A 56 1.01 3.20 1.72
N ALA A 57 0.93 3.26 3.05
CA ALA A 57 -0.28 3.73 3.73
C ALA A 57 -0.59 5.19 3.39
N CYS A 58 0.41 6.09 3.37
CA CYS A 58 0.24 7.48 2.97
C CYS A 58 -0.23 7.62 1.51
N VAL A 59 0.32 6.81 0.60
CA VAL A 59 -0.11 6.78 -0.80
C VAL A 59 -1.58 6.34 -0.91
N CYS A 60 -2.01 5.31 -0.19
CA CYS A 60 -3.41 4.90 -0.18
C CYS A 60 -4.33 5.99 0.42
N MET A 61 -3.86 6.66 1.47
CA MET A 61 -4.58 7.73 2.15
C MET A 61 -4.74 8.97 1.27
N SER A 62 -3.75 9.31 0.45
CA SER A 62 -3.88 10.43 -0.50
C SER A 62 -4.95 10.15 -1.56
N GLY A 63 -5.10 8.90 -2.00
CA GLY A 63 -6.20 8.47 -2.87
C GLY A 63 -7.58 8.67 -2.23
N ALA A 64 -7.72 8.28 -0.95
CA ALA A 64 -8.95 8.49 -0.19
C ALA A 64 -9.26 9.98 0.03
N PHE A 65 -8.25 10.78 0.36
CA PHE A 65 -8.39 12.23 0.51
C PHE A 65 -8.80 12.90 -0.80
N PHE A 66 -8.17 12.53 -1.91
CA PHE A 66 -8.54 13.04 -3.23
C PHE A 66 -10.01 12.76 -3.53
N LEU A 67 -10.49 11.53 -3.32
CA LEU A 67 -11.92 11.20 -3.50
C LEU A 67 -12.84 12.07 -2.65
N ALA A 68 -12.50 12.28 -1.37
CA ALA A 68 -13.29 13.12 -0.49
C ALA A 68 -13.43 14.55 -1.04
N VAL A 69 -12.33 15.16 -1.50
CA VAL A 69 -12.34 16.49 -2.10
C VAL A 69 -13.19 16.51 -3.37
N GLN A 70 -13.02 15.54 -4.26
CA GLN A 70 -13.77 15.49 -5.52
C GLN A 70 -15.29 15.37 -5.30
N TYR A 71 -15.70 14.58 -4.30
CA TYR A 71 -17.11 14.41 -3.95
C TYR A 71 -17.69 15.63 -3.22
N VAL A 72 -16.95 16.26 -2.31
CA VAL A 72 -17.42 17.48 -1.63
C VAL A 72 -17.55 18.64 -2.62
N ALA A 73 -16.59 18.80 -3.53
CA ALA A 73 -16.60 19.86 -4.54
C ALA A 73 -17.55 19.58 -5.72
N GLN A 74 -18.17 18.40 -5.79
CA GLN A 74 -18.99 17.96 -6.93
C GLN A 74 -18.28 18.15 -8.29
N ALA A 75 -16.99 17.82 -8.33
CA ALA A 75 -16.12 18.12 -9.47
C ALA A 75 -16.31 17.13 -10.64
N GLY A 76 -16.94 17.58 -11.72
CA GLY A 76 -17.28 16.75 -12.88
C GLY A 76 -16.10 16.30 -13.75
N TRP A 77 -15.00 17.06 -13.79
CA TRP A 77 -13.85 16.74 -14.65
C TRP A 77 -13.15 15.43 -14.27
N SER A 78 -13.24 15.03 -13.00
CA SER A 78 -12.53 13.86 -12.48
C SER A 78 -13.23 12.53 -12.72
N ALA A 79 -14.44 12.54 -13.28
CA ALA A 79 -15.29 11.35 -13.42
C ALA A 79 -14.59 10.17 -14.13
N SER A 80 -13.72 10.45 -15.10
CA SER A 80 -12.95 9.43 -15.83
C SER A 80 -11.80 8.81 -15.04
N ILE A 81 -11.24 9.52 -14.05
CA ILE A 81 -10.05 9.08 -13.29
C ILE A 81 -10.37 8.54 -11.89
N LEU A 82 -11.59 8.74 -11.37
CA LEU A 82 -11.99 8.33 -10.00
C LEU A 82 -11.74 6.85 -9.69
N ARG A 83 -11.70 5.99 -10.70
CA ARG A 83 -11.45 4.55 -10.54
C ARG A 83 -10.07 4.23 -9.93
N VAL A 84 -9.04 5.01 -10.24
CA VAL A 84 -7.68 4.77 -9.71
C VAL A 84 -7.59 5.15 -8.23
N PRO A 85 -7.99 6.36 -7.78
CA PRO A 85 -8.04 6.70 -6.37
C PRO A 85 -8.99 5.80 -5.56
N GLN A 86 -10.08 5.30 -6.16
CA GLN A 86 -10.96 4.29 -5.53
C GLN A 86 -10.23 2.98 -5.24
N ALA A 87 -9.41 2.50 -6.18
CA ALA A 87 -8.59 1.32 -5.95
C ALA A 87 -7.59 1.54 -4.80
N MET A 88 -6.94 2.71 -4.77
CA MET A 88 -5.99 3.10 -3.71
C MET A 88 -6.67 3.21 -2.33
N ALA A 89 -7.86 3.81 -2.27
CA ALA A 89 -8.64 3.91 -1.03
C ALA A 89 -9.11 2.52 -0.56
N LYS A 90 -9.49 1.63 -1.48
CA LYS A 90 -9.86 0.25 -1.15
C LYS A 90 -8.69 -0.55 -0.56
N THR A 91 -7.45 -0.27 -0.97
CA THR A 91 -6.25 -0.93 -0.42
C THR A 91 -5.80 -0.35 0.91
N LEU A 92 -6.29 0.82 1.32
CA LEU A 92 -5.88 1.49 2.55
C LEU A 92 -6.04 0.62 3.82
N PRO A 93 -7.15 -0.10 4.07
CA PRO A 93 -7.28 -0.93 5.26
C PRO A 93 -6.19 -2.01 5.35
N ILE A 94 -5.83 -2.60 4.21
CA ILE A 94 -4.76 -3.62 4.14
C ILE A 94 -3.40 -2.98 4.44
N ALA A 95 -3.13 -1.81 3.85
CA ALA A 95 -1.89 -1.06 4.10
C ALA A 95 -1.74 -0.67 5.58
N VAL A 96 -2.83 -0.24 6.23
CA VAL A 96 -2.85 0.10 7.66
C VAL A 96 -2.60 -1.13 8.53
N VAL A 97 -3.24 -2.26 8.23
CA VAL A 97 -2.99 -3.52 8.97
C VAL A 97 -1.52 -3.93 8.86
N ILE A 98 -0.93 -3.87 7.66
CA ILE A 98 0.49 -4.17 7.47
C ILE A 98 1.36 -3.21 8.28
N LEU A 99 1.09 -1.91 8.24
CA LEU A 99 1.83 -0.91 9.01
C LEU A 99 1.75 -1.17 10.52
N LEU A 100 0.56 -1.47 11.04
CA LEU A 100 0.37 -1.77 12.46
C LEU A 100 1.10 -3.04 12.89
N VAL A 101 1.08 -4.09 12.05
CA VAL A 101 1.86 -5.31 12.31
C VAL A 101 3.34 -5.00 12.35
N VAL A 102 3.85 -4.22 11.40
CA VAL A 102 5.27 -3.82 11.39
C VAL A 102 5.60 -3.03 12.64
N ILE A 103 4.86 -1.98 12.98
CA ILE A 103 5.06 -1.19 14.21
C ILE A 103 5.08 -2.09 15.45
N GLY A 104 4.10 -3.00 15.58
CA GLY A 104 4.01 -3.95 16.68
C GLY A 104 5.24 -4.84 16.81
N LEU A 105 5.76 -5.38 15.70
CA LEU A 105 6.99 -6.16 15.69
C LEU A 105 8.23 -5.32 16.08
N GLY A 106 8.20 -4.01 15.80
CA GLY A 106 9.29 -3.07 16.08
C GLY A 106 9.45 -2.74 17.55
N LEU A 107 8.34 -2.72 18.28
CA LEU A 107 8.32 -2.58 19.74
C LEU A 107 9.13 -3.72 20.40
N TYR A 108 9.03 -4.95 19.88
CA TYR A 108 9.77 -6.09 20.43
C TYR A 108 11.26 -6.16 20.02
N THR A 109 11.71 -5.37 19.02
CA THR A 109 13.09 -5.44 18.48
C THR A 109 14.08 -4.44 19.10
N HIS A 110 13.68 -3.72 20.16
CA HIS A 110 14.49 -2.96 21.13
C HIS A 110 15.43 -1.84 20.63
N ASN A 111 15.70 -1.67 19.33
CA ASN A 111 16.69 -0.68 18.85
C ASN A 111 16.11 0.53 18.08
N LEU A 112 14.91 0.41 17.51
CA LEU A 112 14.32 1.49 16.68
C LEU A 112 13.50 2.50 17.48
N TYR A 113 12.91 2.04 18.57
CA TYR A 113 12.05 2.83 19.44
C TYR A 113 12.69 3.07 20.79
N HIS A 114 14.01 3.22 20.86
CA HIS A 114 14.75 3.36 22.12
C HIS A 114 14.20 4.48 23.03
N HIS A 115 13.59 5.53 22.47
CA HIS A 115 12.90 6.59 23.23
C HIS A 115 11.50 6.20 23.75
N TRP A 116 10.84 5.24 23.11
CA TRP A 116 9.48 4.78 23.38
C TRP A 116 9.44 3.41 24.10
N HIS A 117 10.60 2.80 24.31
CA HIS A 117 10.79 1.50 24.96
C HIS A 117 11.76 1.59 26.16
N ALA A 118 11.85 2.76 26.79
CA ALA A 118 12.70 2.96 27.96
C ALA A 118 12.24 2.10 29.14
N ASP A 119 13.19 1.56 29.90
CA ASP A 119 12.93 0.78 31.11
C ASP A 119 12.07 1.62 32.08
N GLY A 120 10.82 1.18 32.31
CA GLY A 120 9.84 1.86 33.17
C GLY A 120 8.48 2.20 32.54
N LEU A 121 8.27 1.92 31.24
CA LEU A 121 6.98 2.08 30.55
C LEU A 121 6.24 0.74 30.28
N THR A 122 6.76 -0.36 30.81
CA THR A 122 6.18 -1.72 30.82
C THR A 122 6.33 -2.31 32.21
#